data_AF-A0A067CU77-F1
#
_entry.id   AF-A0A067CU77-F1
#
_cell.length_a   1.000
_cell.length_b   1.000
_cell.length_c   1.000
_cell.angle_alpha   90.00
_cell.angle_beta   90.00
_cell.angle_gamma   90.00
#
_symmetry.space_group_name_H-M   'P 1'
#
loop_
_entity.id
_entity.type
_entity.pdbx_description
1 polymer ?
#
loop_
_entity_poly.entity_id
_entity_poly.type
_entity_poly.pdbx_seq_one_letter_code
_entity_poly.pdbx_strand_id
1 'polypeptide(L)'
;MFHHDGYGDTRPSDAPRRSAYDFEPSQRPSVFTGVAKVLVMLVNLVFIMLAGMLIYFTLWVKNIGVTKMFQANYAWVQNTTFTVLLVFGVVVLIVSLVGCLGAWARNRGPCHQLFLFGAITVGGFYSLSTANTWADAPHTLQAKEDIVAKEFNKMYCDGQVAYYCSMGSVSASLDLFLQDASLVALVRPLFSQLQGWNQVCNSTQMKITNVALETKLNQTCALCAKFDYADYADFLTWSQTNCSLNAVSTAYCVTYLQNTTNLSEAYFEGAPYGECRGSFLNLWKSVSRVLAYGGLIVAIVSLSILITSLALRRTVLETSKNSIIQ
;
A
#
# COMPACT_ATOMS: atom_id res chain seq x y z
N MET A 1 14.03 95.86 34.50
CA MET A 1 13.33 96.38 33.30
C MET A 1 13.24 95.21 32.33
N PHE A 2 12.16 94.42 32.46
CA PHE A 2 11.95 93.19 31.69
C PHE A 2 11.00 93.51 30.55
N HIS A 3 11.45 93.26 29.32
CA HIS A 3 10.65 93.39 28.11
C HIS A 3 9.83 92.11 27.88
N HIS A 4 8.52 92.29 27.71
CA HIS A 4 7.58 91.32 27.17
C HIS A 4 7.82 91.12 25.67
N ASP A 5 7.64 89.88 25.20
CA ASP A 5 7.08 89.42 23.92
C ASP A 5 7.12 87.87 23.99
N GLY A 6 6.18 87.03 23.57
CA GLY A 6 4.92 87.13 22.85
C GLY A 6 4.51 85.67 22.58
N TYR A 7 3.23 85.33 22.77
CA TYR A 7 2.69 83.99 22.56
C TYR A 7 2.64 83.68 21.05
N GLY A 8 3.30 82.61 20.60
CA GLY A 8 3.34 82.18 19.21
C GLY A 8 3.24 80.66 19.11
N ASP A 9 2.03 80.17 18.91
CA ASP A 9 1.65 78.77 18.73
C ASP A 9 2.35 78.20 17.48
N THR A 10 3.27 77.24 17.66
CA THR A 10 3.87 76.47 16.56
C THR A 10 3.82 74.99 16.92
N ARG A 11 2.66 74.37 16.66
CA ARG A 11 2.54 72.91 16.58
C ARG A 11 3.43 72.42 15.43
N PRO A 12 4.37 71.49 15.67
CA PRO A 12 5.05 70.81 14.58
C PRO A 12 4.03 69.90 13.87
N SER A 13 3.90 70.19 12.58
CA SER A 13 3.19 69.42 11.55
C SER A 13 3.44 67.92 11.65
N ASP A 14 2.37 67.17 11.39
CA ASP A 14 2.24 65.72 11.31
C ASP A 14 3.50 64.97 10.84
N ALA A 15 4.14 64.24 11.76
CA ALA A 15 4.88 63.04 11.38
C ALA A 15 3.84 61.97 10.99
N PRO A 16 3.95 61.32 9.82
CA PRO A 16 3.01 60.26 9.46
C PRO A 16 3.10 59.17 10.53
N ARG A 17 1.99 58.91 11.22
CA ARG A 17 1.81 57.73 12.08
C ARG A 17 2.16 56.51 11.25
N ARG A 18 3.37 55.95 11.44
CA ARG A 18 3.65 54.59 11.01
C ARG A 18 2.60 53.71 11.65
N SER A 19 1.80 53.06 10.81
CA SER A 19 0.80 52.11 11.27
C SER A 19 1.54 50.97 11.95
N ALA A 20 0.99 50.41 13.03
CA ALA A 20 1.54 49.20 13.68
C ALA A 20 1.55 47.95 12.75
N TYR A 21 1.17 48.13 11.48
CA TYR A 21 1.19 47.16 10.40
C TYR A 21 2.23 47.46 9.30
N ASP A 22 3.05 48.52 9.44
CA ASP A 22 4.19 48.75 8.56
C ASP A 22 5.32 47.78 8.95
N PHE A 23 5.27 46.59 8.38
CA PHE A 23 6.35 45.62 8.48
C PHE A 23 7.61 46.17 7.79
N GLU A 24 8.74 46.18 8.49
CA GLU A 24 10.06 46.47 7.90
C GLU A 24 10.30 45.59 6.65
N PRO A 25 10.93 46.13 5.59
CA PRO A 25 11.19 45.38 4.36
C PRO A 25 11.97 44.06 4.58
N SER A 26 12.70 43.95 5.68
CA SER A 26 13.46 42.77 6.12
C SER A 26 12.59 41.61 6.60
N GLN A 27 11.27 41.80 6.82
CA GLN A 27 10.35 40.78 7.31
C GLN A 27 9.40 40.20 6.26
N ARG A 28 9.48 40.61 4.98
CA ARG A 28 8.65 40.00 3.93
C ARG A 28 9.08 38.54 3.74
N PRO A 29 8.22 37.54 4.01
CA PRO A 29 8.56 36.17 3.71
C PRO A 29 8.83 36.09 2.20
N SER A 30 10.00 35.58 1.81
CA SER A 30 10.30 35.41 0.40
C SER A 30 9.19 34.57 -0.23
N VAL A 31 8.74 34.94 -1.44
CA VAL A 31 7.72 34.19 -2.20
C VAL A 31 8.06 32.70 -2.25
N PHE A 32 9.36 32.39 -2.32
CA PHE A 32 9.94 31.05 -2.24
C PHE A 32 9.59 30.29 -0.95
N THR A 33 9.63 30.96 0.21
CA THR A 33 9.23 30.36 1.50
C THR A 33 7.73 30.08 1.54
N GLY A 34 6.92 30.95 0.92
CA GLY A 34 5.48 30.75 0.76
C GLY A 34 5.17 29.51 -0.09
N VAL A 35 5.79 29.40 -1.26
CA VAL A 35 5.62 28.27 -2.18
C VAL A 35 6.11 26.96 -1.56
N ALA A 36 7.27 26.97 -0.89
CA ALA A 36 7.79 25.80 -0.20
C ALA A 36 6.85 25.29 0.91
N LYS A 37 6.23 26.20 1.68
CA LYS A 37 5.23 25.83 2.70
C LYS A 37 4.00 25.18 2.08
N VAL A 38 3.48 25.73 0.98
CA VAL A 38 2.31 25.18 0.28
C VAL A 38 2.62 23.80 -0.28
N LEU A 39 3.79 23.61 -0.91
CA LEU A 39 4.21 22.30 -1.44
C LEU A 39 4.36 21.25 -0.34
N VAL A 40 5.02 21.59 0.77
CA VAL A 40 5.16 20.67 1.92
C VAL A 40 3.79 20.32 2.52
N MET A 41 2.89 21.30 2.61
CA MET A 41 1.54 21.05 3.10
C MET A 41 0.75 20.11 2.18
N LEU A 42 0.78 20.34 0.86
CA LEU A 42 0.08 19.49 -0.12
C LEU A 42 0.61 18.05 -0.10
N VAL A 43 1.94 17.88 -0.04
CA VAL A 43 2.57 16.56 0.03
C VAL A 43 2.15 15.82 1.31
N ASN A 44 2.19 16.49 2.47
CA ASN A 44 1.74 15.88 3.73
C ASN A 44 0.23 15.56 3.72
N LEU A 45 -0.59 16.36 3.05
CA LEU A 45 -2.03 16.11 2.91
C LEU A 45 -2.31 14.85 2.06
N VAL A 46 -1.57 14.66 0.97
CA VAL A 46 -1.63 13.43 0.17
C VAL A 46 -1.22 12.22 1.03
N PHE A 47 -0.14 12.34 1.82
CA PHE A 47 0.26 11.26 2.73
C PHE A 47 -0.76 10.96 3.84
N ILE A 48 -1.45 11.98 4.38
CA ILE A 48 -2.56 11.77 5.32
C ILE A 48 -3.69 10.98 4.66
N MET A 49 -4.07 11.32 3.44
CA MET A 49 -5.13 10.60 2.72
C MET A 49 -4.72 9.15 2.45
N LEU A 50 -3.49 8.91 1.98
CA LEU A 50 -2.99 7.56 1.72
C LEU A 50 -2.86 6.73 3.00
N ALA A 51 -2.35 7.32 4.09
CA ALA A 51 -2.24 6.65 5.39
C ALA A 51 -3.61 6.37 6.01
N GLY A 52 -4.54 7.33 5.92
CA GLY A 52 -5.92 7.15 6.36
C GLY A 52 -6.62 6.03 5.60
N MET A 53 -6.43 5.95 4.29
CA MET A 53 -6.95 4.87 3.45
C MET A 53 -6.33 3.51 3.81
N LEU A 54 -5.02 3.46 4.06
CA LEU A 54 -4.31 2.24 4.48
C LEU A 54 -4.77 1.76 5.87
N ILE A 55 -4.91 2.66 6.84
CA ILE A 55 -5.41 2.34 8.19
C ILE A 55 -6.87 1.88 8.11
N TYR A 56 -7.70 2.60 7.35
CA TYR A 56 -9.10 2.24 7.14
C TYR A 56 -9.22 0.86 6.53
N PHE A 57 -8.46 0.57 5.46
CA PHE A 57 -8.40 -0.74 4.83
C PHE A 57 -7.95 -1.82 5.82
N THR A 58 -6.89 -1.57 6.59
CA THR A 58 -6.38 -2.55 7.57
C THR A 58 -7.38 -2.84 8.70
N LEU A 59 -8.09 -1.82 9.18
CA LEU A 59 -9.15 -1.98 10.18
C LEU A 59 -10.42 -2.62 9.62
N TRP A 60 -10.77 -2.30 8.37
CA TRP A 60 -11.87 -2.89 7.64
C TRP A 60 -11.64 -4.39 7.41
N VAL A 61 -10.44 -4.78 6.97
CA VAL A 61 -10.03 -6.20 6.84
C VAL A 61 -10.03 -6.91 8.20
N LYS A 62 -9.67 -6.22 9.29
CA LYS A 62 -9.69 -6.80 10.65
C LYS A 62 -11.12 -6.98 11.20
N ASN A 63 -12.06 -6.12 10.80
CA ASN A 63 -13.45 -6.12 11.27
C ASN A 63 -14.40 -6.94 10.39
N ILE A 64 -14.09 -7.12 9.11
CA ILE A 64 -14.77 -8.10 8.25
C ILE A 64 -14.28 -9.49 8.62
N GLY A 65 -15.17 -10.48 8.52
CA GLY A 65 -14.99 -11.87 8.95
C GLY A 65 -13.80 -12.65 8.39
N VAL A 66 -12.81 -12.00 7.78
CA VAL A 66 -11.48 -12.55 7.47
C VAL A 66 -10.86 -13.17 8.73
N THR A 67 -11.04 -12.59 9.91
CA THR A 67 -10.60 -13.23 11.18
C THR A 67 -11.26 -14.58 11.45
N LYS A 68 -12.50 -14.82 11.00
CA LYS A 68 -13.19 -16.12 11.17
C LYS A 68 -12.72 -17.18 10.17
N MET A 69 -12.27 -16.76 8.98
CA MET A 69 -11.74 -17.67 7.96
C MET A 69 -10.31 -18.17 8.28
N PHE A 70 -9.56 -17.36 9.04
CA PHE A 70 -8.19 -17.65 9.46
C PHE A 70 -8.06 -18.18 10.91
N GLN A 71 -9.14 -18.10 11.72
CA GLN A 71 -9.16 -18.53 13.14
C GLN A 71 -8.84 -20.02 13.35
N ALA A 72 -9.14 -20.88 12.37
CA ALA A 72 -8.94 -22.32 12.55
C ALA A 72 -7.49 -22.78 12.39
N ASN A 73 -6.61 -22.03 11.68
CA ASN A 73 -5.27 -22.54 11.35
C ASN A 73 -4.10 -21.54 11.46
N TYR A 74 -4.29 -20.22 11.60
CA TYR A 74 -3.16 -19.27 11.49
C TYR A 74 -3.26 -18.02 12.39
N ALA A 75 -3.14 -18.21 13.71
CA ALA A 75 -3.09 -17.11 14.69
C ALA A 75 -1.87 -16.17 14.54
N TRP A 76 -0.78 -16.63 13.91
CA TRP A 76 0.46 -15.85 13.73
C TRP A 76 0.36 -14.79 12.62
N VAL A 77 -0.30 -15.11 11.50
CA VAL A 77 -0.36 -14.26 10.29
C VAL A 77 -1.18 -12.99 10.55
N GLN A 78 -2.22 -13.07 11.40
CA GLN A 78 -3.04 -11.91 11.76
C GLN A 78 -2.33 -10.90 12.66
N ASN A 79 -1.57 -11.38 13.65
CA ASN A 79 -0.98 -10.51 14.66
C ASN A 79 0.28 -9.81 14.18
N THR A 80 0.92 -10.28 13.11
CA THR A 80 2.21 -9.72 12.66
C THR A 80 2.04 -8.85 11.43
N THR A 81 1.41 -9.33 10.36
CA THR A 81 1.36 -8.59 9.08
C THR A 81 0.37 -7.43 9.10
N PHE A 82 -0.86 -7.65 9.56
CA PHE A 82 -1.84 -6.57 9.68
C PHE A 82 -1.48 -5.59 10.80
N THR A 83 -0.85 -6.05 11.88
CA THR A 83 -0.31 -5.15 12.89
C THR A 83 0.85 -4.33 12.35
N VAL A 84 1.76 -4.91 11.56
CA VAL A 84 2.86 -4.16 10.93
C VAL A 84 2.34 -3.15 9.92
N LEU A 85 1.35 -3.49 9.08
CA LEU A 85 0.72 -2.56 8.15
C LEU A 85 -0.05 -1.44 8.87
N LEU A 86 -0.76 -1.78 9.96
CA LEU A 86 -1.44 -0.79 10.80
C LEU A 86 -0.45 0.13 11.49
N VAL A 87 0.62 -0.42 12.08
CA VAL A 87 1.69 0.35 12.72
C VAL A 87 2.38 1.27 11.70
N PHE A 88 2.67 0.76 10.49
CA PHE A 88 3.22 1.57 9.41
C PHE A 88 2.26 2.71 9.01
N GLY A 89 0.99 2.41 8.78
CA GLY A 89 -0.03 3.42 8.46
C GLY A 89 -0.16 4.48 9.55
N VAL A 90 -0.22 4.08 10.82
CA VAL A 90 -0.30 4.99 11.97
C VAL A 90 0.95 5.86 12.09
N VAL A 91 2.14 5.30 11.88
CA VAL A 91 3.41 6.06 11.88
C VAL A 91 3.41 7.09 10.76
N VAL A 92 3.03 6.72 9.53
CA VAL A 92 2.93 7.66 8.42
C VAL A 92 1.92 8.77 8.73
N LEU A 93 0.74 8.44 9.28
CA LEU A 93 -0.28 9.43 9.64
C LEU A 93 0.20 10.41 10.72
N ILE A 94 0.81 9.93 11.80
CA ILE A 94 1.36 10.79 12.87
C ILE A 94 2.43 11.72 12.29
N VAL A 95 3.32 11.21 11.44
CA VAL A 95 4.40 12.02 10.87
C VAL A 95 3.87 13.04 9.86
N SER A 96 2.86 12.70 9.05
CA SER A 96 2.24 13.67 8.13
C SER A 96 1.46 14.75 8.87
N LEU A 97 0.81 14.42 10.00
CA LEU A 97 0.19 15.42 10.88
C LEU A 97 1.23 16.35 11.51
N VAL A 98 2.34 15.80 12.01
CA VAL A 98 3.48 16.59 12.52
C VAL A 98 4.09 17.44 11.39
N GLY A 99 4.08 16.95 10.15
CA GLY A 99 4.53 17.69 8.97
C GLY A 99 3.64 18.88 8.62
N CYS A 100 2.31 18.72 8.70
CA CYS A 100 1.35 19.81 8.57
C CYS A 100 1.51 20.84 9.71
N LEU A 101 1.66 20.37 10.95
CA LEU A 101 1.90 21.23 12.11
C LEU A 101 3.26 21.94 12.03
N GLY A 102 4.29 21.30 11.49
CA GLY A 102 5.62 21.89 11.27
C GLY A 102 5.67 22.94 10.16
N ALA A 103 4.80 22.84 9.15
CA ALA A 103 4.61 23.90 8.16
C ALA A 103 3.95 25.16 8.76
N TRP A 104 3.15 24.98 9.82
CA TRP A 104 2.37 26.05 10.46
C TRP A 104 3.04 26.64 11.71
N ALA A 105 3.72 25.81 12.51
CA ALA A 105 4.42 26.22 13.72
C ALA A 105 5.83 26.73 13.40
N ARG A 106 6.12 27.97 13.81
CA ARG A 106 7.43 28.63 13.65
C ARG A 106 8.54 28.02 14.54
N ASN A 107 8.33 26.85 15.15
CA ASN A 107 9.22 26.31 16.17
C ASN A 107 9.60 24.83 15.96
N ARG A 108 10.92 24.62 15.99
CA ARG A 108 11.71 23.37 16.17
C ARG A 108 11.07 22.09 15.62
N GLY A 109 11.39 21.71 14.39
CA GLY A 109 12.46 20.72 14.19
C GLY A 109 12.13 19.82 12.99
N PRO A 110 12.51 20.20 11.77
CA PRO A 110 12.21 19.43 10.55
C PRO A 110 12.92 18.07 10.43
N CYS A 111 13.72 17.69 11.43
CA CYS A 111 14.47 16.44 11.45
C CYS A 111 13.58 15.19 11.37
N HIS A 112 12.37 15.21 11.94
CA HIS A 112 11.49 14.05 11.98
C HIS A 112 11.03 13.60 10.58
N GLN A 113 10.82 14.54 9.66
CA GLN A 113 10.46 14.24 8.27
C GLN A 113 11.63 13.57 7.52
N LEU A 114 12.87 14.03 7.76
CA LEU A 114 14.06 13.39 7.19
C LEU A 114 14.23 11.94 7.68
N PHE A 115 13.96 11.67 8.96
CA PHE A 115 14.03 10.31 9.49
C PHE A 115 12.98 9.40 8.86
N LEU A 116 11.74 9.87 8.65
CA LEU A 116 10.70 9.08 7.99
C LEU A 116 11.06 8.80 6.52
N PHE A 117 11.35 9.83 5.72
CA PHE A 117 11.67 9.62 4.31
C PHE A 117 12.96 8.83 4.15
N GLY A 118 13.94 9.05 5.03
CA GLY A 118 15.14 8.21 5.13
C GLY A 118 14.82 6.75 5.42
N ALA A 119 13.92 6.47 6.38
CA ALA A 119 13.49 5.10 6.69
C ALA A 119 12.74 4.44 5.52
N ILE A 120 11.86 5.18 4.83
CA ILE A 120 11.15 4.69 3.64
C ILE A 120 12.14 4.41 2.51
N THR A 121 13.12 5.29 2.28
CA THR A 121 14.18 5.09 1.28
C THR A 121 15.04 3.88 1.59
N VAL A 122 15.52 3.76 2.84
CA VAL A 122 16.31 2.60 3.29
C VAL A 122 15.51 1.31 3.17
N GLY A 123 14.25 1.32 3.61
CA GLY A 123 13.34 0.18 3.47
C GLY A 123 13.09 -0.18 2.01
N GLY A 124 12.89 0.81 1.14
CA GLY A 124 12.71 0.63 -0.30
C GLY A 124 13.94 0.03 -0.97
N PHE A 125 15.14 0.52 -0.67
CA PHE A 125 16.39 -0.04 -1.20
C PHE A 125 16.69 -1.44 -0.63
N TYR A 126 16.41 -1.68 0.65
CA TYR A 126 16.53 -3.00 1.26
C TYR A 126 15.57 -4.02 0.61
N SER A 127 14.32 -3.61 0.41
CA SER A 127 13.30 -4.40 -0.27
C SER A 127 13.69 -4.68 -1.73
N LEU A 128 14.18 -3.67 -2.46
CA LEU A 128 14.66 -3.81 -3.84
C LEU A 128 15.87 -4.74 -3.92
N SER A 129 16.82 -4.61 -2.99
CA SER A 129 17.97 -5.50 -2.89
C SER A 129 17.53 -6.93 -2.67
N THR A 130 16.60 -7.17 -1.73
CA THR A 130 16.06 -8.51 -1.45
C THR A 130 15.42 -9.12 -2.70
N ALA A 131 14.57 -8.38 -3.40
CA ALA A 131 13.95 -8.85 -4.63
C ALA A 131 14.96 -9.13 -5.77
N ASN A 132 16.07 -8.38 -5.83
CA ASN A 132 17.17 -8.68 -6.75
C ASN A 132 17.91 -9.95 -6.34
N THR A 133 18.28 -10.10 -5.06
CA THR A 133 18.97 -11.30 -4.56
C THR A 133 18.14 -12.56 -4.82
N TRP A 134 16.82 -12.49 -4.69
CA TRP A 134 15.94 -13.63 -5.01
C TRP A 134 15.98 -13.90 -6.52
N ALA A 135 15.83 -12.86 -7.35
CA ALA A 135 15.88 -13.03 -8.82
C ALA A 135 17.21 -13.61 -9.32
N ASP A 136 18.34 -13.29 -8.67
CA ASP A 136 19.68 -13.77 -9.05
C ASP A 136 19.91 -15.24 -8.69
N ALA A 137 19.03 -15.85 -7.90
CA ALA A 137 19.02 -17.28 -7.58
C ALA A 137 17.77 -17.96 -8.22
N PRO A 138 17.77 -18.22 -9.54
CA PRO A 138 16.58 -18.70 -10.24
C PRO A 138 16.23 -20.16 -10.01
N HIS A 139 17.13 -20.97 -9.44
CA HIS A 139 16.96 -22.42 -9.32
C HIS A 139 16.80 -22.93 -7.88
N THR A 140 16.79 -22.04 -6.89
CA THR A 140 16.66 -22.42 -5.48
C THR A 140 15.89 -21.38 -4.69
N LEU A 141 14.96 -21.81 -3.85
CA LEU A 141 14.36 -20.96 -2.84
C LEU A 141 15.40 -20.59 -1.78
N GLN A 142 15.43 -19.32 -1.40
CA GLN A 142 16.06 -18.91 -0.15
C GLN A 142 15.12 -19.27 1.01
N ALA A 143 15.66 -19.56 2.20
CA ALA A 143 14.85 -19.92 3.37
C ALA A 143 13.75 -18.90 3.73
N LYS A 144 13.97 -17.61 3.42
CA LYS A 144 12.96 -16.55 3.60
C LYS A 144 11.94 -16.48 2.47
N GLU A 145 12.33 -16.90 1.27
CA GLU A 145 11.46 -16.95 0.09
C GLU A 145 10.48 -18.12 0.18
N ASP A 146 10.89 -19.23 0.80
CA ASP A 146 10.04 -20.39 1.09
C ASP A 146 8.70 -20.01 1.76
N ILE A 147 8.77 -19.18 2.79
CA ILE A 147 7.59 -18.68 3.52
C ILE A 147 6.68 -17.88 2.57
N VAL A 148 7.27 -17.05 1.71
CA VAL A 148 6.51 -16.27 0.72
C VAL A 148 5.88 -17.17 -0.34
N ALA A 149 6.63 -18.16 -0.83
CA ALA A 149 6.17 -19.12 -1.81
C ALA A 149 4.96 -19.92 -1.29
N LYS A 150 5.05 -20.41 -0.05
CA LYS A 150 3.96 -21.12 0.62
C LYS A 150 2.68 -20.29 0.70
N GLU A 151 2.78 -19.05 1.18
CA GLU A 151 1.61 -18.16 1.31
C GLU A 151 1.06 -17.73 -0.05
N PHE A 152 1.94 -17.47 -1.03
CA PHE A 152 1.53 -17.16 -2.39
C PHE A 152 0.75 -18.32 -3.01
N ASN A 153 1.24 -19.56 -2.90
CA ASN A 153 0.58 -20.74 -3.45
C ASN A 153 -0.83 -20.92 -2.89
N LYS A 154 -0.97 -20.72 -1.58
CA LYS A 154 -2.26 -20.75 -0.89
C LYS A 154 -3.19 -19.66 -1.41
N MET A 155 -2.76 -18.40 -1.37
CA MET A 155 -3.54 -17.25 -1.84
C MET A 155 -3.92 -17.40 -3.31
N TYR A 156 -3.02 -17.95 -4.12
CA TYR A 156 -3.27 -18.25 -5.52
C TYR A 156 -4.41 -19.24 -5.67
N CYS A 157 -4.33 -20.41 -5.02
CA CYS A 157 -5.37 -21.43 -5.17
C CYS A 157 -6.73 -20.98 -4.60
N ASP A 158 -6.75 -20.36 -3.43
CA ASP A 158 -7.98 -19.81 -2.82
C ASP A 158 -8.59 -18.72 -3.72
N GLY A 159 -7.76 -17.84 -4.27
CA GLY A 159 -8.18 -16.80 -5.21
C GLY A 159 -8.70 -17.38 -6.52
N GLN A 160 -8.06 -18.39 -7.10
CA GLN A 160 -8.54 -19.02 -8.34
C GLN A 160 -9.92 -19.66 -8.14
N VAL A 161 -10.17 -20.29 -6.99
CA VAL A 161 -11.52 -20.76 -6.62
C VAL A 161 -12.50 -19.58 -6.64
N ALA A 162 -12.20 -18.48 -5.94
CA ALA A 162 -13.06 -17.30 -5.91
C ALA A 162 -13.34 -16.73 -7.32
N TYR A 163 -12.31 -16.67 -8.17
CA TYR A 163 -12.42 -16.22 -9.56
C TYR A 163 -13.40 -17.08 -10.37
N TYR A 164 -13.20 -18.40 -10.40
CA TYR A 164 -14.04 -19.31 -11.18
C TYR A 164 -15.43 -19.51 -10.58
N CYS A 165 -15.60 -19.27 -9.28
CA CYS A 165 -16.92 -19.26 -8.65
C CYS A 165 -17.76 -18.05 -9.06
N SER A 166 -17.14 -16.89 -9.29
CA SER A 166 -17.87 -15.65 -9.60
C SER A 166 -17.90 -15.29 -11.09
N MET A 167 -16.73 -15.25 -11.75
CA MET A 167 -16.59 -14.65 -13.09
C MET A 167 -15.95 -15.58 -14.13
N GLY A 168 -15.12 -16.53 -13.68
CA GLY A 168 -14.39 -17.42 -14.58
C GLY A 168 -15.29 -18.41 -15.31
N SER A 169 -14.80 -18.92 -16.45
CA SER A 169 -15.51 -19.94 -17.23
C SER A 169 -15.63 -21.25 -16.44
N VAL A 170 -16.85 -21.80 -16.35
CA VAL A 170 -17.11 -23.09 -15.71
C VAL A 170 -16.39 -24.20 -16.46
N SER A 171 -16.45 -24.20 -17.81
CA SER A 171 -15.77 -25.20 -18.64
C SER A 171 -14.25 -25.21 -18.49
N ALA A 172 -13.63 -24.06 -18.20
CA ALA A 172 -12.19 -23.94 -18.01
C ALA A 172 -11.73 -24.40 -16.61
N SER A 173 -12.64 -24.49 -15.64
CA SER A 173 -12.33 -24.87 -14.26
C SER A 173 -12.81 -26.27 -13.88
N LEU A 174 -13.37 -27.03 -14.83
CA LEU A 174 -13.82 -28.40 -14.59
C LEU A 174 -12.70 -29.29 -14.03
N ASP A 175 -11.49 -29.16 -14.55
CA ASP A 175 -10.33 -29.92 -14.10
C ASP A 175 -9.90 -29.57 -12.66
N LEU A 176 -10.10 -28.31 -12.24
CA LEU A 176 -9.82 -27.83 -10.88
C LEU A 176 -10.83 -28.40 -9.86
N PHE A 177 -12.12 -28.44 -10.22
CA PHE A 177 -13.21 -28.74 -9.30
C PHE A 177 -13.67 -30.21 -9.32
N LEU A 178 -13.86 -30.79 -10.50
CA LEU A 178 -14.38 -32.16 -10.63
C LEU A 178 -13.30 -33.19 -10.36
N GLN A 179 -12.06 -32.91 -10.77
CA GLN A 179 -10.89 -33.75 -10.49
C GLN A 179 -11.06 -35.20 -10.97
N ASP A 180 -11.88 -35.40 -12.01
CA ASP A 180 -12.20 -36.68 -12.62
C ASP A 180 -12.37 -36.45 -14.13
N ALA A 181 -11.44 -37.00 -14.93
CA ALA A 181 -11.41 -36.79 -16.36
C ALA A 181 -12.67 -37.30 -17.08
N SER A 182 -13.31 -38.35 -16.56
CA SER A 182 -14.54 -38.91 -17.14
C SER A 182 -15.74 -37.98 -16.93
N LEU A 183 -15.86 -37.41 -15.73
CA LEU A 183 -16.89 -36.41 -15.41
C LEU A 183 -16.65 -35.11 -16.18
N VAL A 184 -15.40 -34.65 -16.26
CA VAL A 184 -15.01 -33.47 -17.03
C VAL A 184 -15.42 -33.63 -18.50
N ALA A 185 -15.09 -34.76 -19.13
CA ALA A 185 -15.43 -35.02 -20.53
C ALA A 185 -16.95 -35.04 -20.76
N LEU A 186 -17.71 -35.61 -19.82
CA LEU A 186 -19.17 -35.68 -19.88
C LEU A 186 -19.83 -34.29 -19.86
N VAL A 187 -19.33 -33.39 -19.00
CA VAL A 187 -20.03 -32.13 -18.71
C VAL A 187 -19.45 -30.90 -19.41
N ARG A 188 -18.24 -30.99 -19.97
CA ARG A 188 -17.59 -29.90 -20.73
C ARG A 188 -18.48 -29.27 -21.81
N PRO A 189 -19.21 -30.02 -22.67
CA PRO A 189 -20.09 -29.38 -23.65
C PRO A 189 -21.26 -28.63 -23.01
N LEU A 190 -21.80 -29.12 -21.89
CA LEU A 190 -22.95 -28.54 -21.18
C LEU A 190 -22.60 -27.21 -20.49
N PHE A 191 -21.37 -27.08 -19.99
CA PHE A 191 -20.91 -25.90 -19.26
C PHE A 191 -20.10 -24.92 -20.11
N SER A 192 -20.04 -25.12 -21.43
CA SER A 192 -19.20 -24.32 -22.35
C SER A 192 -19.51 -22.82 -22.35
N GLN A 193 -20.77 -22.44 -22.11
CA GLN A 193 -21.21 -21.03 -22.08
C GLN A 193 -21.43 -20.47 -20.67
N LEU A 194 -21.25 -21.28 -19.63
CA LEU A 194 -21.53 -20.86 -18.26
C LEU A 194 -20.30 -20.18 -17.63
N GLN A 195 -20.56 -19.05 -16.96
CA GLN A 195 -19.57 -18.27 -16.23
C GLN A 195 -19.97 -18.24 -14.75
N GLY A 196 -19.00 -18.45 -13.88
CA GLY A 196 -19.20 -18.49 -12.44
C GLY A 196 -19.97 -19.73 -11.99
N TRP A 197 -19.31 -20.59 -11.19
CA TRP A 197 -19.99 -21.72 -10.56
C TRP A 197 -21.19 -21.32 -9.71
N ASN A 198 -21.24 -20.09 -9.18
CA ASN A 198 -22.39 -19.57 -8.45
C ASN A 198 -23.69 -19.65 -9.26
N GLN A 199 -23.64 -19.52 -10.59
CA GLN A 199 -24.82 -19.69 -11.45
C GLN A 199 -25.29 -21.14 -11.49
N VAL A 200 -24.36 -22.09 -11.50
CA VAL A 200 -24.66 -23.54 -11.47
C VAL A 200 -25.22 -23.92 -10.10
N CYS A 201 -24.60 -23.45 -9.03
CA CYS A 201 -24.99 -23.74 -7.65
C CYS A 201 -26.37 -23.18 -7.27
N ASN A 202 -26.75 -22.04 -7.84
CA ASN A 202 -28.06 -21.41 -7.58
C ASN A 202 -29.15 -21.85 -8.57
N SER A 203 -28.81 -22.68 -9.57
CA SER A 203 -29.77 -23.13 -10.56
C SER A 203 -30.64 -24.26 -10.02
N THR A 204 -31.94 -23.98 -9.85
CA THR A 204 -32.95 -24.98 -9.48
C THR A 204 -33.36 -25.89 -10.65
N GLN A 205 -32.83 -25.63 -11.86
CA GLN A 205 -33.24 -26.29 -13.11
C GLN A 205 -32.33 -27.45 -13.50
N MET A 206 -31.12 -27.56 -12.92
CA MET A 206 -30.21 -28.66 -13.25
C MET A 206 -30.54 -29.91 -12.42
N LYS A 207 -31.32 -30.82 -12.99
CA LYS A 207 -31.52 -32.16 -12.43
C LYS A 207 -30.34 -33.05 -12.81
N ILE A 208 -29.50 -33.36 -11.83
CA ILE A 208 -28.32 -34.20 -12.03
C ILE A 208 -28.66 -35.61 -11.58
N THR A 209 -28.62 -36.55 -12.53
CA THR A 209 -28.96 -37.96 -12.28
C THR A 209 -27.73 -38.80 -11.93
N ASN A 210 -26.53 -38.29 -12.19
CA ASN A 210 -25.27 -38.94 -11.85
C ASN A 210 -24.83 -38.55 -10.43
N VAL A 211 -24.87 -39.50 -9.51
CA VAL A 211 -24.56 -39.31 -8.08
C VAL A 211 -23.12 -38.82 -7.84
N ALA A 212 -22.15 -39.29 -8.63
CA ALA A 212 -20.75 -38.88 -8.50
C ALA A 212 -20.57 -37.41 -8.91
N LEU A 213 -21.25 -37.01 -9.99
CA LEU A 213 -21.25 -35.62 -10.45
C LEU A 213 -21.95 -34.69 -9.45
N GLU A 214 -23.12 -35.10 -8.93
CA GLU A 214 -23.85 -34.36 -7.91
C GLU A 214 -22.99 -34.13 -6.65
N THR A 215 -22.27 -35.16 -6.20
CA THR A 215 -21.37 -35.06 -5.04
C THR A 215 -20.26 -34.02 -5.29
N LYS A 216 -19.61 -34.07 -6.45
CA LYS A 216 -18.55 -33.11 -6.81
C LYS A 216 -19.08 -31.70 -6.93
N LEU A 217 -20.28 -31.51 -7.49
CA LEU A 217 -20.88 -30.19 -7.60
C LEU A 217 -21.25 -29.60 -6.25
N ASN A 218 -21.80 -30.40 -5.33
CA ASN A 218 -22.06 -29.94 -3.97
C ASN A 218 -20.77 -29.52 -3.25
N GLN A 219 -19.66 -30.24 -3.46
CA GLN A 219 -18.34 -29.85 -2.94
C GLN A 219 -17.87 -28.52 -3.56
N THR A 220 -18.00 -28.35 -4.87
CA THR A 220 -17.69 -27.09 -5.57
C THR A 220 -18.51 -25.93 -5.03
N CYS A 221 -19.82 -26.11 -4.85
CA CYS A 221 -20.69 -25.08 -4.31
C CYS A 221 -20.34 -24.70 -2.87
N ALA A 222 -19.95 -25.67 -2.04
CA ALA A 222 -19.45 -25.40 -0.71
C ALA A 222 -18.12 -24.61 -0.72
N LEU A 223 -17.23 -24.88 -1.67
CA LEU A 223 -16.01 -24.09 -1.87
C LEU A 223 -16.33 -22.67 -2.35
N CYS A 224 -17.28 -22.51 -3.28
CA CYS A 224 -17.70 -21.19 -3.76
C CYS A 224 -18.37 -20.34 -2.69
N ALA A 225 -19.11 -20.96 -1.76
CA ALA A 225 -19.67 -20.26 -0.61
C ALA A 225 -18.60 -19.84 0.41
N LYS A 226 -17.41 -20.45 0.36
CA LYS A 226 -16.31 -20.18 1.28
C LYS A 226 -15.46 -19.00 0.82
N PHE A 227 -15.16 -18.88 -0.48
CA PHE A 227 -14.23 -17.88 -1.00
C PHE A 227 -14.95 -16.82 -1.85
N ASP A 228 -15.05 -15.59 -1.33
CA ASP A 228 -15.66 -14.47 -2.04
C ASP A 228 -14.66 -13.83 -3.02
N TYR A 229 -15.11 -13.46 -4.21
CA TYR A 229 -14.29 -12.76 -5.20
C TYR A 229 -13.75 -11.42 -4.68
N ALA A 230 -14.55 -10.68 -3.91
CA ALA A 230 -14.18 -9.37 -3.38
C ALA A 230 -12.93 -9.44 -2.48
N ASP A 231 -12.72 -10.57 -1.79
CA ASP A 231 -11.57 -10.77 -0.90
C ASP A 231 -10.24 -10.90 -1.66
N TYR A 232 -10.28 -11.25 -2.95
CA TYR A 232 -9.10 -11.51 -3.78
C TYR A 232 -9.00 -10.60 -5.02
N ALA A 233 -9.93 -9.66 -5.22
CA ALA A 233 -10.10 -8.92 -6.47
C ALA A 233 -8.81 -8.25 -6.99
N ASP A 234 -8.05 -7.59 -6.11
CA ASP A 234 -6.79 -6.92 -6.50
C ASP A 234 -5.71 -7.92 -6.92
N PHE A 235 -5.54 -9.00 -6.14
CA PHE A 235 -4.60 -10.06 -6.45
C PHE A 235 -4.98 -10.78 -7.74
N LEU A 236 -6.27 -11.06 -7.94
CA LEU A 236 -6.81 -11.73 -9.12
C LEU A 236 -6.67 -10.89 -10.38
N THR A 237 -6.89 -9.58 -10.28
CA THR A 237 -6.68 -8.66 -11.40
C THR A 237 -5.23 -8.74 -11.88
N TRP A 238 -4.28 -8.75 -10.94
CA TRP A 238 -2.87 -8.92 -11.28
C TRP A 238 -2.57 -10.34 -11.80
N SER A 239 -3.03 -11.39 -11.11
CA SER A 239 -2.66 -12.77 -11.41
C SER A 239 -3.24 -13.22 -12.75
N GLN A 240 -4.46 -12.85 -13.11
CA GLN A 240 -5.04 -13.25 -14.40
C GLN A 240 -4.28 -12.67 -15.59
N THR A 241 -3.67 -11.49 -15.45
CA THR A 241 -2.85 -10.89 -16.52
C THR A 241 -1.40 -11.39 -16.52
N ASN A 242 -0.83 -11.65 -15.35
CA ASN A 242 0.61 -11.89 -15.20
C ASN A 242 0.99 -13.35 -14.89
N CYS A 243 0.02 -14.15 -14.46
CA CYS A 243 0.19 -15.56 -14.11
C CYS A 243 -1.17 -16.29 -14.06
N SER A 244 -1.81 -16.45 -15.22
CA SER A 244 -3.09 -17.13 -15.31
C SER A 244 -2.98 -18.62 -14.95
N LEU A 245 -4.11 -19.21 -14.57
CA LEU A 245 -4.16 -20.63 -14.23
C LEU A 245 -3.73 -21.46 -15.46
N ASN A 246 -2.78 -22.37 -15.23
CA ASN A 246 -2.22 -23.27 -16.24
C ASN A 246 -2.24 -24.72 -15.73
N ALA A 247 -1.79 -25.69 -16.53
CA ALA A 247 -1.84 -27.10 -16.15
C ALA A 247 -1.05 -27.42 -14.86
N VAL A 248 0.12 -26.78 -14.66
CA VAL A 248 0.98 -26.98 -13.49
C VAL A 248 0.32 -26.45 -12.22
N SER A 249 -0.08 -25.17 -12.24
CA SER A 249 -0.78 -24.53 -11.13
C SER A 249 -2.14 -25.17 -10.83
N THR A 250 -2.85 -25.67 -11.86
CA THR A 250 -4.10 -26.44 -11.68
C THR A 250 -3.83 -27.72 -10.90
N ALA A 251 -2.83 -28.52 -11.29
CA ALA A 251 -2.51 -29.77 -10.60
C ALA A 251 -2.12 -29.55 -9.13
N TYR A 252 -1.35 -28.49 -8.85
CA TYR A 252 -1.03 -28.09 -7.48
C TYR A 252 -2.28 -27.68 -6.70
N CYS A 253 -3.13 -26.82 -7.27
CA CYS A 253 -4.32 -26.34 -6.58
C CYS A 253 -5.35 -27.45 -6.33
N VAL A 254 -5.48 -28.41 -7.24
CA VAL A 254 -6.27 -29.63 -7.01
C VAL A 254 -5.79 -30.36 -5.76
N THR A 255 -4.47 -30.58 -5.65
CA THR A 255 -3.87 -31.25 -4.49
C THR A 255 -4.08 -30.44 -3.20
N TYR A 256 -3.89 -29.12 -3.27
CA TYR A 256 -4.12 -28.20 -2.15
C TYR A 256 -5.58 -28.25 -1.65
N LEU A 257 -6.54 -28.27 -2.57
CA LEU A 257 -7.97 -28.32 -2.23
C LEU A 257 -8.39 -29.68 -1.63
N GLN A 258 -7.69 -30.76 -1.97
CA GLN A 258 -7.95 -32.11 -1.44
C GLN A 258 -7.35 -32.34 -0.06
N ASN A 259 -6.15 -31.82 0.21
CA ASN A 259 -5.37 -32.14 1.41
C ASN A 259 -4.80 -30.88 2.05
N THR A 260 -5.44 -30.37 3.10
CA THR A 260 -4.94 -29.22 3.88
C THR A 260 -3.77 -29.59 4.80
N THR A 261 -3.50 -30.88 5.03
CA THR A 261 -2.48 -31.36 5.98
C THR A 261 -1.19 -31.88 5.35
N ASN A 262 -1.21 -32.32 4.09
CA ASN A 262 -0.04 -32.89 3.38
C ASN A 262 0.19 -32.13 2.07
N LEU A 263 0.35 -30.82 2.18
CA LEU A 263 0.82 -30.02 1.06
C LEU A 263 2.26 -30.40 0.74
N SER A 264 2.52 -30.67 -0.53
CA SER A 264 3.87 -30.79 -1.10
C SER A 264 4.80 -29.74 -0.46
N GLU A 265 5.92 -30.19 0.12
CA GLU A 265 6.99 -29.29 0.59
C GLU A 265 7.64 -28.53 -0.58
N ALA A 266 7.38 -28.94 -1.83
CA ALA A 266 7.78 -28.19 -3.01
C ALA A 266 6.84 -26.99 -3.20
N TYR A 267 7.24 -25.85 -2.64
CA TYR A 267 6.59 -24.56 -2.87
C TYR A 267 7.07 -23.86 -4.14
N PHE A 268 8.04 -24.44 -4.84
CA PHE A 268 8.71 -23.88 -6.01
C PHE A 268 8.43 -24.68 -7.28
N GLU A 269 9.07 -25.84 -7.45
CA GLU A 269 8.85 -26.67 -8.64
C GLU A 269 7.46 -27.29 -8.60
N GLY A 270 6.72 -27.17 -9.71
CA GLY A 270 5.37 -27.71 -9.81
C GLY A 270 4.32 -26.94 -9.00
N ALA A 271 4.63 -25.74 -8.51
CA ALA A 271 3.74 -24.90 -7.71
C ALA A 271 3.44 -23.55 -8.39
N PRO A 272 2.29 -22.91 -8.10
CA PRO A 272 1.93 -21.61 -8.65
C PRO A 272 3.02 -20.56 -8.49
N TYR A 273 3.71 -20.52 -7.34
CA TYR A 273 4.76 -19.57 -7.08
C TYR A 273 5.93 -19.74 -8.04
N GLY A 274 6.38 -20.97 -8.32
CA GLY A 274 7.47 -21.19 -9.30
C GLY A 274 7.12 -20.65 -10.68
N GLU A 275 5.89 -20.91 -11.13
CA GLU A 275 5.36 -20.41 -12.41
C GLU A 275 5.23 -18.87 -12.42
N CYS A 276 4.75 -18.29 -11.32
CA CYS A 276 4.48 -16.87 -11.19
C CYS A 276 5.69 -16.05 -10.72
N ARG A 277 6.79 -16.69 -10.33
CA ARG A 277 7.88 -16.07 -9.57
C ARG A 277 8.47 -14.87 -10.28
N GLY A 278 8.76 -15.02 -11.57
CA GLY A 278 9.32 -13.93 -12.38
C GLY A 278 8.41 -12.69 -12.36
N SER A 279 7.12 -12.89 -12.63
CA SER A 279 6.10 -11.84 -12.58
C SER A 279 5.97 -11.22 -11.20
N PHE A 280 5.95 -12.04 -10.15
CA PHE A 280 5.85 -11.59 -8.76
C PHE A 280 7.07 -10.75 -8.33
N LEU A 281 8.29 -11.24 -8.62
CA LEU A 281 9.52 -10.51 -8.33
C LEU A 281 9.62 -9.21 -9.13
N ASN A 282 9.13 -9.19 -10.36
CA ASN A 282 9.06 -7.96 -11.15
C ASN A 282 8.10 -6.93 -10.55
N LEU A 283 6.92 -7.36 -10.07
CA LEU A 283 6.00 -6.49 -9.34
C LEU A 283 6.67 -5.96 -8.06
N TRP A 284 7.28 -6.84 -7.27
CA TRP A 284 8.01 -6.46 -6.06
C TRP A 284 9.08 -5.41 -6.36
N LYS A 285 9.94 -5.68 -7.36
CA LYS A 285 10.99 -4.74 -7.80
C LYS A 285 10.39 -3.41 -8.22
N SER A 286 9.29 -3.40 -8.97
CA SER A 286 8.62 -2.17 -9.42
C SER A 286 8.15 -1.33 -8.24
N VAL A 287 7.40 -1.92 -7.31
CA VAL A 287 6.90 -1.24 -6.09
C VAL A 287 8.07 -0.75 -5.24
N SER A 288 9.12 -1.56 -5.08
CA SER A 288 10.30 -1.19 -4.28
C SER A 288 11.11 -0.06 -4.90
N ARG A 289 11.22 0.00 -6.23
CA ARG A 289 11.85 1.14 -6.92
C ARG A 289 11.06 2.42 -6.70
N VAL A 290 9.72 2.36 -6.80
CA VAL A 290 8.87 3.52 -6.53
C VAL A 290 9.07 4.03 -5.11
N LEU A 291 9.10 3.14 -4.11
CA LEU A 291 9.34 3.51 -2.72
C LEU A 291 10.76 4.05 -2.48
N ALA A 292 11.78 3.37 -3.02
CA ALA A 292 13.19 3.75 -2.85
C ALA A 292 13.48 5.13 -3.45
N TYR A 293 13.23 5.29 -4.75
CA TYR A 293 13.53 6.53 -5.47
C TYR A 293 12.53 7.64 -5.14
N GLY A 294 11.25 7.31 -4.97
CA GLY A 294 10.23 8.28 -4.55
C GLY A 294 10.55 8.85 -3.16
N GLY A 295 10.87 7.98 -2.20
CA GLY A 295 11.32 8.41 -0.88
C GLY A 295 12.59 9.27 -0.93
N LEU A 296 13.57 8.88 -1.77
CA LEU A 296 14.84 9.61 -1.90
C LEU A 296 14.63 11.03 -2.44
N ILE A 297 13.81 11.18 -3.48
CA ILE A 297 13.48 12.49 -4.06
C ILE A 297 12.82 13.38 -3.01
N VAL A 298 11.84 12.86 -2.27
CA VAL A 298 11.14 13.63 -1.22
C VAL A 298 12.08 13.97 -0.07
N ALA A 299 13.00 13.08 0.30
CA ALA A 299 14.02 13.35 1.31
C ALA A 299 14.97 14.49 0.88
N ILE A 300 15.42 14.50 -0.38
CA ILE A 300 16.29 15.55 -0.94
C ILE A 300 15.56 16.90 -0.95
N VAL A 301 14.30 16.92 -1.41
CA VAL A 301 13.48 18.13 -1.41
C VAL A 301 13.25 18.64 0.02
N SER A 302 13.00 17.73 0.97
CA SER A 302 12.86 18.10 2.37
C SER A 302 14.16 18.72 2.88
N LEU A 303 15.31 18.07 2.65
CA LEU A 303 16.62 18.55 3.07
C LEU A 303 16.96 19.93 2.50
N SER A 304 16.68 20.18 1.22
CA SER A 304 16.97 21.45 0.57
C SER A 304 16.14 22.59 1.17
N ILE A 305 14.88 22.33 1.52
CA ILE A 305 14.03 23.27 2.25
C ILE A 305 14.63 23.57 3.64
N LEU A 306 15.19 22.56 4.31
CA LEU A 306 15.78 22.76 5.64
C LEU A 306 17.03 23.61 5.59
N ILE A 307 17.93 23.30 4.65
CA ILE A 307 19.17 24.06 4.44
C ILE A 307 18.82 25.52 4.13
N THR A 308 17.85 25.75 3.23
CA THR A 308 17.41 27.10 2.86
C THR A 308 16.80 27.83 4.06
N SER A 309 15.96 27.16 4.84
CA SER A 309 15.36 27.74 6.05
C SER A 309 16.42 28.10 7.11
N LEU A 310 17.41 27.24 7.31
CA LEU A 310 18.53 27.48 8.23
C LEU A 310 19.43 28.62 7.75
N ALA A 311 19.73 28.67 6.44
CA ALA A 311 20.52 29.74 5.84
C ALA A 311 19.83 31.10 6.00
N LEU A 312 18.54 31.19 5.68
CA LEU A 312 17.73 32.40 5.88
C LEU A 312 17.68 32.82 7.36
N ARG A 313 17.65 31.87 8.29
CA ARG A 313 17.67 32.19 9.72
C ARG A 313 19.01 32.76 10.17
N ARG A 314 20.12 32.23 9.65
CA ARG A 314 21.46 32.74 9.95
C ARG A 314 21.65 34.17 9.42
N THR A 315 21.23 34.44 8.19
CA THR A 315 21.37 35.78 7.61
C THR A 315 20.56 36.84 8.35
N VAL A 316 19.34 36.51 8.81
CA VAL A 316 18.51 37.40 9.65
C VAL A 316 19.14 37.65 11.03
N LEU A 317 19.74 36.62 11.65
CA LEU A 317 20.42 36.78 12.94
C LEU A 317 21.69 37.64 12.82
N GLU A 318 22.48 37.48 11.76
CA GLU A 318 23.67 38.29 11.51
C GLU A 318 23.31 39.76 11.23
N THR A 319 22.27 40.02 10.44
CA THR A 319 21.78 41.40 10.22
C THR A 319 21.26 42.05 11.49
N SER A 320 20.51 41.32 12.33
CA SER A 320 20.04 41.81 13.63
C SER A 320 21.18 42.06 14.62
N LYS A 321 22.28 41.31 14.56
CA LYS A 321 23.44 41.52 15.43
C LYS A 321 24.22 42.77 15.03
N ASN A 322 24.33 43.04 13.73
CA ASN A 322 25.02 44.22 13.21
C ASN A 322 24.21 45.52 13.45
N SER A 323 22.88 45.46 13.49
CA SER A 323 22.04 46.63 13.80
C SER A 323 22.01 47.02 15.28
N ILE A 324 22.51 46.19 16.19
CA ILE A 324 22.59 46.48 17.63
C ILE A 324 23.94 47.13 17.99
N ILE A 325 24.93 47.08 17.09
CA ILE A 325 26.30 47.57 17.32
C ILE A 325 26.53 48.97 16.70
N GLN A 326 25.60 49.47 15.88
CA GLN A 326 25.56 50.86 15.42
C GLN A 326 24.64 51.71 16.30
#